data_AF-A0A2M7SNU1-F1
#
_entry.id   AF-A0A2M7SNU1-F1
#
_cell.length_a   1.000
_cell.length_b   1.000
_cell.length_c   1.000
_cell.angle_alpha   90.00
_cell.angle_beta   90.00
_cell.angle_gamma   90.00
#
_symmetry.space_group_name_H-M   'P 1'
#
loop_
_entity.id
_entity.type
_entity.pdbx_description
1 polymer ?
#
loop_
_entity_poly.entity_id
_entity_poly.type
_entity_poly.pdbx_seq_one_letter_code
_entity_poly.pdbx_strand_id
1 'polypeptide(L)'
;MAYPFYERLQNLSQNMAGGNFGLWYNKFIPISNFDSCKASNERGDKDNAVEYYHNRYKQFQKDTINKLLEKKHRDLSGCCNTLSSKYETIIFEAKLKTPLITGIGESHPHEVSMVFDHNMGIPYIPASGIKGIVRFAHTLGLINKIPDGKLVERGKDGNPCPPHFNDEEDWTGVPQLFGTQGQRGSVIFLDAYPEKVPDLHVDIMNPHYGDYYSDDNYTIPPADYLNPVPIKFLTVAKDTVFIFRALVDKDSAGLIDKVKTAFKKALTEEGVGAKTAVGYGIFDIEGQKIPEKDSSMLNHSLNVAKKSPEPETWEKVMLVYVPGTGTVTTRWEGKNASTKDKSIISAPMMERLKKKKKAAAKEVKAELIGGKEYRIIEISE
;
A
#
# COMPACT_ATOMS: atom_id res chain seq x y z
N MET A 1 4.91 25.23 -23.04
CA MET A 1 3.96 24.29 -22.40
C MET A 1 2.78 24.09 -23.32
N ALA A 2 2.30 22.86 -23.40
CA ALA A 2 0.99 22.52 -23.93
C ALA A 2 0.30 21.49 -23.03
N TYR A 3 -1.03 21.47 -23.07
CA TYR A 3 -1.84 20.40 -22.51
C TYR A 3 -2.56 19.69 -23.66
N PRO A 4 -2.38 18.38 -23.86
CA PRO A 4 -2.96 17.65 -24.98
C PRO A 4 -4.44 17.29 -24.77
N PHE A 5 -5.20 18.18 -24.14
CA PHE A 5 -6.61 17.98 -23.79
C PHE A 5 -7.35 19.31 -23.62
N TYR A 6 -8.68 19.28 -23.66
CA TYR A 6 -9.54 20.48 -23.66
C TYR A 6 -9.34 21.39 -22.43
N GLU A 7 -9.45 22.70 -22.63
CA GLU A 7 -9.24 23.75 -21.60
C GLU A 7 -10.10 23.53 -20.34
N ARG A 8 -11.35 23.09 -20.50
CA ARG A 8 -12.22 22.75 -19.36
C ARG A 8 -11.60 21.68 -18.45
N LEU A 9 -10.95 20.67 -19.04
CA LEU A 9 -10.28 19.61 -18.28
C LEU A 9 -8.98 20.11 -17.66
N GLN A 10 -8.28 21.05 -18.29
CA GLN A 10 -7.10 21.72 -17.72
C GLN A 10 -7.45 22.45 -16.43
N ASN A 11 -8.51 23.26 -16.46
CA ASN A 11 -8.97 24.02 -15.30
C ASN A 11 -9.40 23.09 -14.14
N LEU A 12 -9.99 21.94 -14.46
CA LEU A 12 -10.35 20.92 -13.48
C LEU A 12 -9.12 20.18 -12.92
N SER A 13 -8.16 19.81 -13.78
CA SER A 13 -7.01 19.00 -13.38
C SER A 13 -6.00 19.77 -12.55
N GLN A 14 -5.87 21.09 -12.74
CA GLN A 14 -4.98 21.94 -11.95
C GLN A 14 -5.44 22.06 -10.49
N ASN A 15 -6.75 22.05 -10.24
CA ASN A 15 -7.34 22.18 -8.90
C ASN A 15 -7.77 20.84 -8.29
N MET A 16 -7.40 19.71 -8.91
CA MET A 16 -7.79 18.37 -8.48
C MET A 16 -7.03 17.96 -7.21
N ALA A 17 -7.42 18.45 -6.04
CA ALA A 17 -6.88 17.99 -4.76
C ALA A 17 -7.60 16.73 -4.25
N GLY A 18 -8.83 16.48 -4.71
CA GLY A 18 -9.57 15.23 -4.51
C GLY A 18 -9.58 14.40 -5.80
N GLY A 19 -9.57 13.07 -5.69
CA GLY A 19 -9.68 12.16 -6.83
C GLY A 19 -8.57 11.11 -6.88
N ASN A 20 -8.18 10.72 -8.09
CA ASN A 20 -7.24 9.63 -8.34
C ASN A 20 -5.92 10.19 -8.93
N PHE A 21 -4.82 10.08 -8.18
CA PHE A 21 -3.52 10.58 -8.62
C PHE A 21 -2.99 9.85 -9.86
N GLY A 22 -3.17 8.52 -9.94
CA GLY A 22 -2.76 7.73 -11.09
C GLY A 22 -3.45 8.16 -12.39
N LEU A 23 -4.72 8.57 -12.33
CA LEU A 23 -5.42 9.16 -13.47
C LEU A 23 -4.78 10.49 -13.87
N TRP A 24 -4.51 11.37 -12.90
CA TRP A 24 -3.86 12.65 -13.16
C TRP A 24 -2.47 12.49 -13.76
N TYR A 25 -1.65 11.62 -13.18
CA TYR A 25 -0.31 11.29 -13.64
C TYR A 25 -0.32 10.79 -15.09
N ASN A 26 -1.23 9.88 -15.43
CA ASN A 26 -1.24 9.27 -16.75
C ASN A 26 -1.95 10.09 -17.84
N LYS A 27 -2.85 11.02 -17.47
CA LYS A 27 -3.75 11.69 -18.44
C LYS A 27 -3.72 13.20 -18.41
N PHE A 28 -3.26 13.81 -17.31
CA PHE A 28 -3.38 15.27 -17.10
C PHE A 28 -2.04 15.97 -16.86
N ILE A 29 -0.91 15.29 -17.09
CA ILE A 29 0.39 15.94 -17.02
C ILE A 29 0.59 16.93 -18.17
N PRO A 30 1.27 18.07 -17.93
CA PRO A 30 1.66 18.97 -19.00
C PRO A 30 2.82 18.43 -19.82
N ILE A 31 2.85 18.79 -21.10
CA ILE A 31 3.98 18.56 -22.00
C ILE A 31 4.65 19.89 -22.39
N SER A 32 5.92 19.86 -22.77
CA SER A 32 6.66 21.07 -23.14
C SER A 32 6.08 21.75 -24.39
N ASN A 33 5.75 20.94 -25.40
CA ASN A 33 5.16 21.33 -26.68
C ASN A 33 4.59 20.09 -27.39
N PHE A 34 3.80 20.29 -28.46
CA PHE A 34 3.21 19.21 -29.25
C PHE A 34 4.18 18.51 -30.20
N ASP A 35 5.35 19.09 -30.47
CA ASP A 35 6.32 18.51 -31.39
C ASP A 35 7.13 17.40 -30.71
N SER A 36 7.65 17.68 -29.51
CA SER A 36 8.48 16.72 -28.75
C SER A 36 7.67 15.88 -27.76
N CYS A 37 6.47 16.32 -27.39
CA CYS A 37 5.60 15.65 -26.41
C CYS A 37 6.27 15.26 -25.08
N LYS A 38 7.39 15.90 -24.72
CA LYS A 38 8.10 15.60 -23.48
C LYS A 38 7.35 16.15 -22.28
N ALA A 39 7.30 15.37 -21.21
CA ALA A 39 6.84 15.79 -19.90
C ALA A 39 7.44 17.13 -19.44
N SER A 40 6.66 17.94 -18.73
CA SER A 40 7.13 19.21 -18.13
C SER A 40 6.35 19.58 -16.87
N ASN A 41 6.85 20.57 -16.13
CA ASN A 41 6.10 21.24 -15.06
C ASN A 41 5.09 22.26 -15.61
N GLU A 42 4.37 22.96 -14.73
CA GLU A 42 3.37 24.00 -15.08
C GLU A 42 3.93 25.23 -15.85
N ARG A 43 5.25 25.36 -15.95
CA ARG A 43 5.92 26.43 -16.71
C ARG A 43 6.53 25.93 -18.03
N GLY A 44 6.37 24.64 -18.35
CA GLY A 44 6.93 24.02 -19.55
C GLY A 44 8.41 23.60 -19.42
N ASP A 45 8.94 23.61 -18.21
CA ASP A 45 10.30 23.18 -17.90
C ASP A 45 10.34 21.65 -17.68
N LYS A 46 11.22 20.99 -18.44
CA LYS A 46 11.36 19.54 -18.53
C LYS A 46 12.15 18.95 -17.35
N ASP A 47 13.12 19.71 -16.83
CA ASP A 47 14.07 19.23 -15.82
C ASP A 47 13.44 19.12 -14.43
N ASN A 48 12.26 19.73 -14.25
CA ASN A 48 11.49 19.74 -13.00
C ASN A 48 10.10 19.10 -13.14
N ALA A 49 9.88 18.28 -14.17
CA ALA A 49 8.61 17.58 -14.36
C ALA A 49 8.30 16.62 -13.19
N VAL A 50 9.30 15.89 -12.72
CA VAL A 50 9.13 14.88 -11.65
C VAL A 50 8.88 15.53 -10.29
N GLU A 51 9.57 16.63 -9.98
CA GLU A 51 9.27 17.42 -8.79
C GLU A 51 7.84 17.94 -8.80
N TYR A 52 7.35 18.36 -9.98
CA TYR A 52 5.97 18.77 -10.13
C TYR A 52 5.00 17.62 -9.82
N TYR A 53 5.25 16.41 -10.32
CA TYR A 53 4.44 15.23 -10.00
C TYR A 53 4.45 14.89 -8.51
N HIS A 54 5.62 14.92 -7.89
CA HIS A 54 5.82 14.66 -6.47
C HIS A 54 5.10 15.69 -5.60
N ASN A 55 5.21 16.98 -5.93
CA ASN A 55 4.50 18.05 -5.24
C ASN A 55 2.99 17.90 -5.41
N ARG A 56 2.53 17.51 -6.60
CA ARG A 56 1.12 17.23 -6.85
C ARG A 56 0.63 16.07 -5.99
N TYR A 57 1.38 14.97 -5.91
CA TYR A 57 1.04 13.81 -5.09
C TYR A 57 0.77 14.18 -3.64
N LYS A 58 1.61 15.07 -3.06
CA LYS A 58 1.45 15.56 -1.68
C LYS A 58 0.17 16.35 -1.43
N GLN A 59 -0.41 16.96 -2.47
CA GLN A 59 -1.63 17.75 -2.38
C GLN A 59 -2.90 16.89 -2.49
N PHE A 60 -2.81 15.63 -2.91
CA PHE A 60 -3.97 14.75 -3.02
C PHE A 60 -4.49 14.34 -1.64
N GLN A 61 -5.80 14.46 -1.45
CA GLN A 61 -6.50 14.03 -0.24
C GLN A 61 -6.45 12.51 -0.12
N LYS A 62 -5.82 12.00 0.94
CA LYS A 62 -5.62 10.56 1.16
C LYS A 62 -6.78 9.88 1.90
N ASP A 63 -7.73 10.62 2.49
CA ASP A 63 -8.79 10.04 3.35
C ASP A 63 -9.69 9.01 2.63
N THR A 64 -10.18 9.35 1.44
CA THR A 64 -11.01 8.43 0.63
C THR A 64 -10.17 7.25 0.15
N ILE A 65 -8.92 7.49 -0.23
CA ILE A 65 -8.00 6.45 -0.73
C ILE A 65 -7.67 5.46 0.39
N ASN A 66 -7.42 5.93 1.61
CA ASN A 66 -7.19 5.08 2.78
C ASN A 66 -8.39 4.14 3.01
N LYS A 67 -9.63 4.64 2.96
CA LYS A 67 -10.84 3.80 3.11
C LYS A 67 -10.98 2.77 1.99
N LEU A 68 -10.64 3.14 0.76
CA LEU A 68 -10.65 2.22 -0.38
C LEU A 68 -9.56 1.15 -0.25
N LEU A 69 -8.37 1.52 0.21
CA LEU A 69 -7.25 0.60 0.46
C LEU A 69 -7.59 -0.38 1.57
N GLU A 70 -8.16 0.08 2.68
CA GLU A 70 -8.67 -0.79 3.73
C GLU A 70 -9.73 -1.77 3.19
N LYS A 71 -10.66 -1.29 2.36
CA LYS A 71 -11.65 -2.16 1.70
C LYS A 71 -10.95 -3.18 0.80
N LYS A 72 -9.96 -2.78 0.01
CA LYS A 72 -9.20 -3.67 -0.87
C LYS A 72 -8.51 -4.78 -0.07
N HIS A 73 -7.88 -4.46 1.06
CA HIS A 73 -7.28 -5.46 1.94
C HIS A 73 -8.32 -6.41 2.54
N ARG A 74 -9.52 -5.91 2.93
CA ARG A 74 -10.63 -6.76 3.37
C ARG A 74 -11.12 -7.68 2.27
N ASP A 75 -11.28 -7.18 1.04
CA ASP A 75 -11.73 -7.97 -0.11
C ASP A 75 -10.71 -9.08 -0.46
N LEU A 76 -9.41 -8.76 -0.49
CA LEU A 76 -8.34 -9.73 -0.73
C LEU A 76 -8.31 -10.81 0.37
N SER A 77 -8.45 -10.41 1.63
CA SER A 77 -8.51 -11.36 2.76
C SER A 77 -9.77 -12.23 2.70
N GLY A 78 -10.92 -11.66 2.31
CA GLY A 78 -12.15 -12.41 2.06
C GLY A 78 -12.00 -13.44 0.94
N CYS A 79 -11.30 -13.08 -0.14
CA CYS A 79 -10.95 -14.00 -1.22
C CYS A 79 -10.12 -15.19 -0.72
N CYS A 80 -9.04 -14.92 0.04
CA CYS A 80 -8.22 -15.96 0.65
C CYS A 80 -9.04 -16.89 1.57
N ASN A 81 -9.90 -16.31 2.42
CA ASN A 81 -10.75 -17.07 3.33
C ASN A 81 -11.77 -17.95 2.58
N THR A 82 -12.35 -17.44 1.50
CA THR A 82 -13.33 -18.18 0.67
C THR A 82 -12.68 -19.40 0.02
N LEU A 83 -11.40 -19.29 -0.34
CA LEU A 83 -10.62 -20.36 -0.97
C LEU A 83 -9.90 -21.27 0.02
N SER A 84 -10.05 -21.03 1.33
CA SER A 84 -9.32 -21.75 2.39
C SER A 84 -9.65 -23.24 2.48
N SER A 85 -10.76 -23.72 1.91
CA SER A 85 -11.07 -25.16 1.87
C SER A 85 -10.06 -25.93 1.00
N LYS A 86 -9.66 -25.35 -0.14
CA LYS A 86 -8.75 -25.97 -1.11
C LYS A 86 -7.32 -25.43 -1.02
N TYR A 87 -7.14 -24.17 -0.62
CA TYR A 87 -5.84 -23.51 -0.63
C TYR A 87 -5.37 -23.17 0.78
N GLU A 88 -4.06 -23.27 1.00
CA GLU A 88 -3.39 -22.68 2.15
C GLU A 88 -2.85 -21.30 1.78
N THR A 89 -3.13 -20.30 2.62
CA THR A 89 -2.73 -18.91 2.35
C THR A 89 -1.38 -18.62 3.00
N ILE A 90 -0.46 -18.08 2.21
CA ILE A 90 0.78 -17.46 2.67
C ILE A 90 0.57 -15.94 2.67
N ILE A 91 0.91 -15.29 3.78
CA ILE A 91 0.88 -13.83 3.91
C ILE A 91 2.24 -13.36 4.40
N PHE A 92 2.82 -12.36 3.73
CA PHE A 92 4.00 -11.65 4.19
C PHE A 92 3.69 -10.17 4.30
N GLU A 93 3.87 -9.62 5.50
CA GLU A 93 4.00 -8.19 5.73
C GLU A 93 5.48 -7.86 5.62
N ALA A 94 5.84 -7.13 4.57
CA ALA A 94 7.24 -6.85 4.25
C ALA A 94 7.44 -5.35 4.12
N LYS A 95 8.44 -4.84 4.83
CA LYS A 95 8.77 -3.42 4.92
C LYS A 95 9.87 -3.08 3.92
N LEU A 96 9.69 -2.03 3.12
CA LEU A 96 10.72 -1.60 2.16
C LEU A 96 11.99 -1.14 2.87
N LYS A 97 13.09 -1.83 2.59
CA LYS A 97 14.44 -1.46 3.04
C LYS A 97 15.09 -0.46 2.09
N THR A 98 14.84 -0.62 0.78
CA THR A 98 15.30 0.29 -0.27
C THR A 98 14.12 0.89 -1.03
N PRO A 99 14.28 2.01 -1.75
CA PRO A 99 13.18 2.58 -2.53
C PRO A 99 12.70 1.56 -3.56
N LEU A 100 11.42 1.60 -3.90
CA LEU A 100 10.82 0.69 -4.87
C LEU A 100 10.42 1.46 -6.14
N ILE A 101 10.83 0.91 -7.28
CA ILE A 101 10.38 1.35 -8.59
C ILE A 101 9.45 0.27 -9.16
N THR A 102 8.18 0.61 -9.38
CA THR A 102 7.23 -0.25 -10.08
C THR A 102 6.96 0.32 -11.47
N GLY A 103 6.85 -0.49 -12.50
CA GLY A 103 6.29 -0.02 -13.78
C GLY A 103 7.19 0.85 -14.66
N ILE A 104 8.52 0.74 -14.56
CA ILE A 104 9.45 1.58 -15.32
C ILE A 104 9.28 1.48 -16.84
N GLY A 105 8.77 0.35 -17.33
CA GLY A 105 8.57 0.08 -18.76
C GLY A 105 7.21 0.50 -19.31
N GLU A 106 6.34 1.10 -18.49
CA GLU A 106 5.06 1.62 -18.98
C GLU A 106 5.29 2.88 -19.81
N SER A 107 4.58 3.02 -20.93
CA SER A 107 4.67 4.19 -21.79
C SER A 107 4.21 5.45 -21.06
N HIS A 108 5.11 6.43 -20.92
CA HIS A 108 4.83 7.70 -20.28
C HIS A 108 5.63 8.83 -20.94
N PRO A 109 5.10 10.08 -21.04
CA PRO A 109 5.82 11.22 -21.62
C PRO A 109 7.15 11.60 -20.92
N HIS A 110 7.35 11.10 -19.71
CA HIS A 110 8.60 11.25 -18.95
C HIS A 110 9.58 10.08 -19.19
N GLU A 111 9.22 9.11 -20.04
CA GLU A 111 9.96 7.87 -20.38
C GLU A 111 10.12 6.88 -19.20
N VAL A 112 10.33 7.39 -17.99
CA VAL A 112 10.31 6.64 -16.73
C VAL A 112 8.94 6.75 -16.10
N SER A 113 8.21 5.63 -16.05
CA SER A 113 6.84 5.58 -15.52
C SER A 113 6.74 4.88 -14.17
N MET A 114 5.54 4.93 -13.59
CA MET A 114 5.18 4.21 -12.39
C MET A 114 3.81 3.53 -12.54
N VAL A 115 3.67 2.31 -12.02
CA VAL A 115 2.38 1.59 -12.02
C VAL A 115 1.54 2.03 -10.83
N PHE A 116 0.31 2.47 -11.11
CA PHE A 116 -0.71 2.83 -10.13
C PHE A 116 -1.94 1.94 -10.27
N ASP A 117 -2.59 1.62 -9.15
CA ASP A 117 -3.90 0.98 -9.15
C ASP A 117 -4.91 1.90 -9.84
N HIS A 118 -5.70 1.34 -10.76
CA HIS A 118 -6.59 2.11 -11.61
C HIS A 118 -7.65 2.89 -10.81
N ASN A 119 -8.13 2.33 -9.69
CA ASN A 119 -9.24 2.89 -8.93
C ASN A 119 -8.77 3.79 -7.78
N MET A 120 -7.64 3.48 -7.17
CA MET A 120 -7.11 4.19 -6.00
C MET A 120 -6.03 5.21 -6.36
N GLY A 121 -5.32 5.03 -7.48
CA GLY A 121 -4.24 5.93 -7.88
C GLY A 121 -3.01 5.85 -6.98
N ILE A 122 -2.80 4.70 -6.32
CA ILE A 122 -1.64 4.42 -5.46
C ILE A 122 -0.74 3.38 -6.11
N PRO A 123 0.58 3.40 -5.84
CA PRO A 123 1.45 2.37 -6.38
C PRO A 123 1.15 1.01 -5.77
N TYR A 124 1.22 -0.02 -6.59
CA TYR A 124 1.07 -1.42 -6.19
C TYR A 124 2.05 -2.30 -6.97
N ILE A 125 2.22 -3.54 -6.54
CA ILE A 125 3.06 -4.53 -7.23
C ILE A 125 2.14 -5.57 -7.88
N PRO A 126 2.14 -5.68 -9.21
CA PRO A 126 1.34 -6.68 -9.91
C PRO A 126 1.71 -8.12 -9.55
N ALA A 127 0.69 -8.98 -9.45
CA ALA A 127 0.83 -10.42 -9.18
C ALA A 127 1.76 -11.13 -10.17
N SER A 128 1.78 -10.70 -11.44
CA SER A 128 2.65 -11.25 -12.47
C SER A 128 4.13 -10.98 -12.19
N GLY A 129 4.47 -9.77 -11.74
CA GLY A 129 5.82 -9.41 -11.33
C GLY A 129 6.27 -10.21 -10.10
N ILE A 130 5.37 -10.37 -9.12
CA ILE A 130 5.60 -11.20 -7.94
C ILE A 130 5.85 -12.66 -8.34
N LYS A 131 4.97 -13.23 -9.18
CA LYS A 131 5.15 -14.60 -9.69
C LYS A 131 6.49 -14.77 -10.39
N GLY A 132 6.88 -13.80 -11.22
CA GLY A 132 8.14 -13.82 -11.97
C GLY A 132 9.35 -13.85 -11.05
N ILE A 133 9.44 -12.95 -10.08
CA ILE A 133 10.59 -12.88 -9.17
C ILE A 133 10.64 -14.09 -8.22
N VAL A 134 9.48 -14.60 -7.78
CA VAL A 134 9.44 -15.81 -6.94
C VAL A 134 9.86 -17.05 -7.74
N ARG A 135 9.48 -17.15 -9.03
CA ARG A 135 10.00 -18.19 -9.93
C ARG A 135 11.52 -18.07 -10.07
N PHE A 136 12.02 -16.86 -10.32
CA PHE A 136 13.45 -16.61 -10.44
C PHE A 136 14.22 -17.02 -9.18
N ALA A 137 13.79 -16.56 -8.00
CA ALA A 137 14.44 -16.89 -6.72
C ALA A 137 14.37 -18.40 -6.41
N HIS A 138 13.27 -19.07 -6.77
CA HIS A 138 13.16 -20.53 -6.67
C HIS A 138 14.19 -21.22 -7.56
N THR A 139 14.23 -20.87 -8.86
CA THR A 139 15.15 -21.45 -9.84
C THR A 139 16.61 -21.21 -9.46
N LEU A 140 16.96 -20.01 -8.99
CA LEU A 140 18.30 -19.68 -8.49
C LEU A 140 18.68 -20.57 -7.31
N GLY A 141 17.73 -20.84 -6.40
CA GLY A 141 17.92 -21.75 -5.27
C GLY A 141 18.17 -23.22 -5.65
N LEU A 142 17.94 -23.60 -6.91
CA LEU A 142 18.21 -24.95 -7.43
C LEU A 142 19.64 -25.12 -7.96
N ILE A 143 20.37 -24.03 -8.26
CA ILE A 143 21.70 -24.11 -8.90
C ILE A 143 22.66 -25.01 -8.11
N ASN A 144 22.66 -24.92 -6.79
CA ASN A 144 23.53 -25.74 -5.93
C ASN A 144 22.93 -27.12 -5.59
N LYS A 145 21.81 -27.49 -6.22
CA LYS A 145 21.05 -28.74 -5.97
C LYS A 145 20.73 -29.48 -7.27
N ILE A 146 21.41 -29.14 -8.36
CA ILE A 146 21.24 -29.80 -9.66
C ILE A 146 21.69 -31.26 -9.51
N PRO A 147 20.82 -32.25 -9.79
CA PRO A 147 21.20 -33.65 -9.75
C PRO A 147 22.24 -34.00 -10.83
N ASP A 148 23.03 -35.04 -10.58
CA ASP A 148 23.99 -35.57 -11.55
C ASP A 148 23.28 -35.91 -12.87
N GLY A 149 23.90 -35.50 -13.99
CA GLY A 149 23.35 -35.72 -15.34
C GLY A 149 22.22 -34.78 -15.76
N LYS A 150 21.83 -33.81 -14.93
CA LYS A 150 20.83 -32.77 -15.29
C LYS A 150 21.45 -31.46 -15.76
N LEU A 151 22.76 -31.29 -15.57
CA LEU A 151 23.50 -30.15 -16.09
C LEU A 151 23.79 -30.36 -17.59
N VAL A 152 23.40 -29.39 -18.40
CA VAL A 152 23.66 -29.35 -19.84
C VAL A 152 24.81 -28.39 -20.10
N GLU A 153 25.92 -28.94 -20.58
CA GLU A 153 27.14 -28.18 -20.92
C GLU A 153 27.44 -28.21 -22.43
N ARG A 154 26.59 -28.90 -23.19
CA ARG A 154 26.69 -29.01 -24.65
C ARG A 154 25.34 -28.74 -25.30
N GLY A 155 25.35 -27.94 -26.36
CA GLY A 155 24.18 -27.65 -27.18
C GLY A 155 23.70 -28.86 -27.98
N LYS A 156 22.55 -28.71 -28.65
CA LYS A 156 22.00 -29.75 -29.55
C LYS A 156 22.92 -30.10 -30.72
N ASP A 157 23.83 -29.20 -31.06
CA ASP A 157 24.87 -29.34 -32.08
C ASP A 157 26.16 -29.99 -31.55
N GLY A 158 26.23 -30.33 -30.25
CA GLY A 158 27.39 -30.94 -29.59
C GLY A 158 28.47 -29.95 -29.16
N ASN A 159 28.33 -28.67 -29.52
CA ASN A 159 29.27 -27.62 -29.14
C ASN A 159 29.12 -27.26 -27.65
N PRO A 160 30.22 -26.88 -26.96
CA PRO A 160 30.13 -26.35 -25.60
C PRO A 160 29.17 -25.17 -25.52
N CYS A 161 28.34 -25.14 -24.48
CA CYS A 161 27.46 -24.02 -24.19
C CYS A 161 27.57 -23.64 -22.71
N PRO A 162 27.15 -22.42 -22.32
CA PRO A 162 27.06 -22.06 -20.91
C PRO A 162 26.26 -23.10 -20.13
N PRO A 163 26.78 -23.62 -19.00
CA PRO A 163 26.09 -24.61 -18.20
C PRO A 163 24.69 -24.13 -17.81
N HIS A 164 23.69 -24.96 -18.11
CA HIS A 164 22.30 -24.68 -17.76
C HIS A 164 21.57 -25.99 -17.45
N PHE A 165 20.36 -25.89 -16.90
CA PHE A 165 19.46 -27.03 -16.74
C PHE A 165 18.09 -26.66 -17.29
N ASN A 166 17.32 -27.66 -17.69
CA ASN A 166 15.93 -27.44 -18.09
C ASN A 166 15.08 -27.18 -16.85
N ASP A 167 14.59 -25.95 -16.68
CA ASP A 167 13.81 -25.56 -15.52
C ASP A 167 12.41 -26.20 -15.52
N GLU A 168 11.92 -26.72 -16.64
CA GLU A 168 10.62 -27.39 -16.75
C GLU A 168 10.67 -28.91 -16.44
N GLU A 169 11.78 -29.44 -15.93
CA GLU A 169 11.83 -30.83 -15.45
C GLU A 169 11.15 -31.03 -14.08
N ASP A 170 10.59 -32.22 -13.85
CA ASP A 170 9.84 -32.52 -12.62
C ASP A 170 10.63 -32.28 -11.32
N TRP A 171 11.94 -32.55 -11.33
CA TRP A 171 12.79 -32.42 -10.14
C TRP A 171 12.94 -30.96 -9.68
N THR A 172 12.73 -29.99 -10.57
CA THR A 172 12.84 -28.56 -10.24
C THR A 172 11.63 -28.09 -9.43
N GLY A 173 10.48 -28.76 -9.58
CA GLY A 173 9.19 -28.33 -9.05
C GLY A 173 8.62 -27.06 -9.69
N VAL A 174 9.30 -26.46 -10.68
CA VAL A 174 8.82 -25.26 -11.39
C VAL A 174 7.52 -25.53 -12.14
N PRO A 175 7.35 -26.66 -12.88
CA PRO A 175 6.09 -26.96 -13.55
C PRO A 175 4.90 -27.00 -12.59
N GLN A 176 5.10 -27.65 -11.44
CA GLN A 176 4.05 -27.78 -10.42
C GLN A 176 3.74 -26.44 -9.73
N LEU A 177 4.77 -25.64 -9.40
CA LEU A 177 4.59 -24.37 -8.69
C LEU A 177 4.00 -23.27 -9.59
N PHE A 178 4.58 -23.09 -10.77
CA PHE A 178 4.34 -21.90 -11.62
C PHE A 178 3.58 -22.23 -12.91
N GLY A 179 3.47 -23.51 -13.27
CA GLY A 179 2.89 -23.96 -14.52
C GLY A 179 3.86 -23.90 -15.70
N THR A 180 3.48 -24.61 -16.76
CA THR A 180 4.09 -24.61 -18.11
C THR A 180 3.01 -24.32 -19.14
N GLN A 181 3.31 -24.43 -20.43
CA GLN A 181 2.29 -24.29 -21.48
C GLN A 181 1.21 -25.38 -21.42
N GLY A 182 1.55 -26.58 -20.95
CA GLY A 182 0.63 -27.73 -20.88
C GLY A 182 0.04 -27.98 -19.48
N GLN A 183 0.51 -27.27 -18.45
CA GLN A 183 0.13 -27.53 -17.06
C GLN A 183 -0.12 -26.23 -16.29
N ARG A 184 -1.24 -26.15 -15.59
CA ARG A 184 -1.53 -25.06 -14.65
C ARG A 184 -0.72 -25.24 -13.37
N GLY A 185 -0.09 -24.17 -12.89
CA GLY A 185 0.60 -24.18 -11.59
C GLY A 185 -0.35 -24.24 -10.39
N SER A 186 0.15 -24.79 -9.29
CA SER A 186 -0.56 -24.99 -8.02
C SER A 186 -0.56 -23.76 -7.09
N VAL A 187 0.04 -22.64 -7.51
CA VAL A 187 0.14 -21.40 -6.70
C VAL A 187 -0.57 -20.25 -7.39
N ILE A 188 -1.48 -19.59 -6.68
CA ILE A 188 -2.10 -18.34 -7.11
C ILE A 188 -1.41 -17.19 -6.39
N PHE A 189 -0.80 -16.29 -7.15
CA PHE A 189 -0.20 -15.05 -6.65
C PHE A 189 -1.23 -13.92 -6.74
N LEU A 190 -1.34 -13.12 -5.69
CA LEU A 190 -2.19 -11.92 -5.68
C LEU A 190 -1.32 -10.66 -5.77
N ASP A 191 -1.92 -9.58 -6.26
CA ASP A 191 -1.30 -8.26 -6.24
C ASP A 191 -0.94 -7.85 -4.81
N ALA A 192 0.23 -7.24 -4.63
CA ALA A 192 0.64 -6.68 -3.35
C ALA A 192 0.33 -5.19 -3.30
N TYR A 193 -0.43 -4.80 -2.28
CA TYR A 193 -0.77 -3.41 -1.99
C TYR A 193 -0.05 -2.97 -0.72
N PRO A 194 0.29 -1.68 -0.61
CA PRO A 194 0.87 -1.14 0.61
C PRO A 194 -0.18 -1.20 1.74
N GLU A 195 0.26 -1.34 2.99
CA GLU A 195 -0.60 -1.35 4.17
C GLU A 195 -1.35 -0.03 4.30
N LYS A 196 -0.64 1.08 4.06
CA LYS A 196 -1.14 2.45 4.08
C LYS A 196 -0.79 3.15 2.77
N VAL A 197 -1.50 4.22 2.43
CA VAL A 197 -1.15 5.02 1.25
C VAL A 197 0.29 5.52 1.41
N PRO A 198 1.22 5.11 0.52
CA PRO A 198 2.63 5.37 0.73
C PRO A 198 2.98 6.83 0.47
N ASP A 199 4.19 7.21 0.84
CA ASP A 199 4.81 8.41 0.31
C ASP A 199 5.66 8.08 -0.91
N LEU A 200 5.79 9.05 -1.81
CA LEU A 200 6.63 8.95 -3.00
C LEU A 200 7.83 9.87 -2.82
N HIS A 201 9.00 9.45 -3.30
CA HIS A 201 10.22 10.25 -3.34
C HIS A 201 10.68 10.48 -4.78
N VAL A 202 11.39 11.59 -4.99
CA VAL A 202 12.14 11.83 -6.22
C VAL A 202 13.52 11.22 -6.07
N ASP A 203 13.91 10.39 -7.02
CA ASP A 203 15.24 9.83 -7.12
C ASP A 203 15.86 10.20 -8.48
N ILE A 204 17.16 9.99 -8.65
CA ILE A 204 17.91 10.41 -9.84
C ILE A 204 18.77 9.27 -10.37
N MET A 205 18.79 9.09 -11.68
CA MET A 205 19.75 8.24 -12.38
C MET A 205 20.56 9.08 -13.38
N ASN A 206 21.87 8.82 -13.45
CA ASN A 206 22.80 9.58 -14.30
C ASN A 206 23.45 8.64 -15.34
N PRO A 207 22.76 8.25 -16.44
CA PRO A 207 23.40 7.56 -17.55
C PRO A 207 24.58 8.36 -18.10
N HIS A 208 25.73 7.71 -18.25
CA HIS A 208 26.98 8.32 -18.69
C HIS A 208 27.28 8.10 -20.18
N TYR A 209 26.83 6.99 -20.75
CA TYR A 209 27.15 6.57 -22.12
C TYR A 209 25.97 6.78 -23.09
N GLY A 210 25.11 7.78 -22.84
CA GLY A 210 23.94 8.06 -23.67
C GLY A 210 24.30 8.35 -25.12
N ASP A 211 25.32 9.19 -25.33
CA ASP A 211 25.83 9.55 -26.66
C ASP A 211 26.45 8.35 -27.38
N TYR A 212 27.11 7.45 -26.64
CA TYR A 212 27.67 6.21 -27.19
C TYR A 212 26.57 5.29 -27.75
N TYR A 213 25.52 5.04 -26.95
CA TYR A 213 24.43 4.16 -27.37
C TYR A 213 23.52 4.74 -28.44
N SER A 214 23.53 6.07 -28.61
CA SER A 214 22.68 6.79 -29.57
C SER A 214 23.42 7.11 -30.88
N ASP A 215 24.70 6.76 -30.98
CA ASP A 215 25.50 7.01 -32.18
C ASP A 215 25.40 5.85 -33.18
N ASP A 216 24.45 5.95 -34.10
CA ASP A 216 24.25 4.98 -35.19
C ASP A 216 25.47 4.84 -36.11
N ASN A 217 26.42 5.79 -36.08
CA ASN A 217 27.63 5.77 -36.91
C ASN A 217 28.84 5.14 -36.21
N TYR A 218 28.71 4.71 -34.95
CA TYR A 218 29.76 4.05 -34.15
C TYR A 218 31.08 4.83 -34.08
N THR A 219 31.01 6.16 -34.08
CA THR A 219 32.14 7.09 -34.04
C THR A 219 32.51 7.52 -32.61
N ILE A 220 31.54 7.54 -31.70
CA ILE A 220 31.74 7.87 -30.30
C ILE A 220 32.13 6.58 -29.58
N PRO A 221 33.29 6.50 -28.90
CA PRO A 221 33.60 5.37 -28.04
C PRO A 221 32.95 5.53 -26.65
N PRO A 222 32.71 4.43 -25.90
CA PRO A 222 32.31 4.53 -24.51
C PRO A 222 33.50 5.04 -23.71
N ALA A 223 33.48 6.33 -23.35
CA ALA A 223 34.60 7.00 -22.73
C ALA A 223 34.19 7.83 -21.51
N ASP A 224 35.10 7.94 -20.55
CA ASP A 224 34.85 8.60 -19.25
C ASP A 224 34.71 10.12 -19.34
N TYR A 225 34.93 10.73 -20.52
CA TYR A 225 34.71 12.15 -20.75
C TYR A 225 33.27 12.50 -21.15
N LEU A 226 32.41 11.51 -21.39
CA LEU A 226 31.01 11.76 -21.73
C LEU A 226 30.27 12.36 -20.54
N ASN A 227 29.34 13.28 -20.77
CA ASN A 227 28.64 13.93 -19.67
C ASN A 227 27.50 13.06 -19.14
N PRO A 228 27.36 12.89 -17.82
CA PRO A 228 26.18 12.25 -17.25
C PRO A 228 24.93 13.10 -17.52
N VAL A 229 23.84 12.46 -17.94
CA VAL A 229 22.55 13.11 -18.16
C VAL A 229 21.61 12.76 -17.00
N PRO A 230 21.35 13.66 -16.03
CA PRO A 230 20.49 13.35 -14.89
C PRO A 230 19.03 13.18 -15.31
N ILE A 231 18.45 12.04 -14.95
CA ILE A 231 17.04 11.71 -15.17
C ILE A 231 16.42 11.47 -13.80
N LYS A 232 15.51 12.36 -13.40
CA LYS A 232 14.74 12.21 -12.16
C LYS A 232 13.60 11.22 -12.37
N PHE A 233 13.12 10.56 -11.32
CA PHE A 233 11.93 9.70 -11.39
C PHE A 233 11.29 9.50 -10.02
N LEU A 234 10.04 9.02 -10.00
CA LEU A 234 9.33 8.72 -8.76
C LEU A 234 9.65 7.31 -8.25
N THR A 235 9.77 7.19 -6.93
CA THR A 235 9.92 5.91 -6.22
C THR A 235 8.95 5.84 -5.05
N VAL A 236 8.56 4.63 -4.65
CA VAL A 236 7.91 4.44 -3.34
C VAL A 236 8.96 4.61 -2.26
N ALA A 237 8.63 5.41 -1.23
CA ALA A 237 9.51 5.66 -0.11
C ALA A 237 9.85 4.38 0.67
N LYS A 238 11.07 4.35 1.22
CA LYS A 238 11.49 3.36 2.22
C LYS A 238 10.52 3.34 3.40
N ASP A 239 10.57 2.27 4.17
CA ASP A 239 9.71 2.02 5.33
C ASP A 239 8.23 1.77 5.02
N THR A 240 7.80 1.87 3.75
CA THR A 240 6.47 1.44 3.34
C THR A 240 6.33 -0.08 3.50
N VAL A 241 5.30 -0.50 4.23
CA VAL A 241 4.95 -1.92 4.38
C VAL A 241 4.02 -2.33 3.25
N PHE A 242 4.34 -3.43 2.57
CA PHE A 242 3.48 -4.09 1.59
C PHE A 242 2.98 -5.43 2.12
N ILE A 243 1.74 -5.76 1.78
CA ILE A 243 1.12 -7.05 2.15
C ILE A 243 1.05 -7.95 0.92
N PHE A 244 1.89 -8.97 0.92
CA PHE A 244 1.97 -9.99 -0.12
C PHE A 244 1.11 -11.19 0.25
N ARG A 245 0.40 -11.75 -0.73
CA ARG A 245 -0.47 -12.92 -0.53
C ARG A 245 -0.27 -13.94 -1.65
N ALA A 246 -0.19 -15.21 -1.29
CA ALA A 246 -0.21 -16.33 -2.22
C ALA A 246 -1.10 -17.46 -1.67
N LEU A 247 -1.75 -18.20 -2.56
CA LEU A 247 -2.60 -19.34 -2.23
C LEU A 247 -1.98 -20.60 -2.85
N VAL A 248 -1.60 -21.55 -2.02
CA VAL A 248 -0.96 -22.80 -2.43
C VAL A 248 -1.99 -23.93 -2.33
N ASP A 249 -2.15 -24.71 -3.39
CA ASP A 249 -3.08 -25.85 -3.40
C ASP A 249 -2.68 -26.88 -2.33
N LYS A 250 -3.61 -27.22 -1.42
CA LYS A 250 -3.36 -28.13 -0.29
C LYS A 250 -3.03 -29.55 -0.73
N ASP A 251 -3.52 -29.96 -1.89
CA ASP A 251 -3.26 -31.30 -2.44
C ASP A 251 -1.80 -31.42 -2.94
N SER A 252 -1.09 -30.29 -3.04
CA SER A 252 0.31 -30.24 -3.49
C SER A 252 1.29 -30.32 -2.31
N ALA A 253 1.44 -31.53 -1.76
CA ALA A 253 2.30 -31.80 -0.60
C ALA A 253 3.74 -31.25 -0.76
N GLY A 254 4.25 -30.60 0.28
CA GLY A 254 5.61 -30.07 0.34
C GLY A 254 5.90 -28.84 -0.52
N LEU A 255 4.93 -28.32 -1.28
CA LEU A 255 5.14 -27.10 -2.09
C LEU A 255 5.13 -25.83 -1.26
N ILE A 256 4.37 -25.78 -0.17
CA ILE A 256 4.21 -24.55 0.60
C ILE A 256 5.52 -24.01 1.14
N ASP A 257 6.40 -24.88 1.65
CA ASP A 257 7.70 -24.48 2.19
C ASP A 257 8.65 -24.00 1.09
N LYS A 258 8.57 -24.62 -0.11
CA LYS A 258 9.29 -24.15 -1.30
C LYS A 258 8.82 -22.75 -1.69
N VAL A 259 7.51 -22.51 -1.74
CA VAL A 259 6.94 -21.18 -2.02
C VAL A 259 7.39 -20.19 -0.97
N LYS A 260 7.22 -20.46 0.33
CA LYS A 260 7.64 -19.56 1.42
C LYS A 260 9.12 -19.22 1.33
N THR A 261 9.98 -20.20 1.05
CA THR A 261 11.43 -20.01 0.91
C THR A 261 11.77 -19.14 -0.29
N ALA A 262 11.20 -19.45 -1.46
CA ALA A 262 11.41 -18.68 -2.68
C ALA A 262 10.89 -17.25 -2.55
N PHE A 263 9.72 -17.07 -1.91
CA PHE A 263 9.13 -15.77 -1.65
C PHE A 263 10.02 -14.93 -0.73
N LYS A 264 10.53 -15.52 0.35
CA LYS A 264 11.43 -14.84 1.27
C LYS A 264 12.68 -14.35 0.54
N LYS A 265 13.35 -15.22 -0.21
CA LYS A 265 14.52 -14.85 -1.01
C LYS A 265 14.22 -13.77 -2.05
N ALA A 266 13.12 -13.90 -2.77
CA ALA A 266 12.69 -12.91 -3.74
C ALA A 266 12.53 -11.51 -3.12
N LEU A 267 11.97 -11.43 -1.91
CA LEU A 267 11.78 -10.15 -1.21
C LEU A 267 13.06 -9.61 -0.57
N THR A 268 13.87 -10.46 0.05
CA THR A 268 14.99 -10.02 0.91
C THR A 268 16.34 -9.97 0.20
N GLU A 269 16.52 -10.74 -0.88
CA GLU A 269 17.81 -10.91 -1.57
C GLU A 269 17.74 -10.38 -3.01
N GLU A 270 16.72 -10.79 -3.79
CA GLU A 270 16.64 -10.45 -5.21
C GLU A 270 15.99 -9.09 -5.49
N GLY A 271 15.02 -8.69 -4.67
CA GLY A 271 14.27 -7.45 -4.82
C GLY A 271 13.14 -7.53 -5.84
N VAL A 272 12.13 -6.66 -5.69
CA VAL A 272 10.94 -6.61 -6.54
C VAL A 272 10.88 -5.30 -7.32
N GLY A 273 10.40 -5.34 -8.56
CA GLY A 273 10.23 -4.16 -9.40
C GLY A 273 11.40 -3.95 -10.34
N ALA A 274 11.74 -2.69 -10.64
CA ALA A 274 12.80 -2.33 -11.58
C ALA A 274 14.11 -2.01 -10.86
N LYS A 275 15.23 -2.13 -11.59
CA LYS A 275 16.59 -1.79 -11.13
C LYS A 275 17.02 -2.55 -9.87
N THR A 276 16.55 -3.78 -9.71
CA THR A 276 16.91 -4.67 -8.58
C THR A 276 18.41 -4.97 -8.51
N ALA A 277 19.08 -5.10 -9.66
CA ALA A 277 20.52 -5.32 -9.74
C ALA A 277 21.39 -4.20 -9.11
N VAL A 278 20.84 -2.99 -8.96
CA VAL A 278 21.49 -1.87 -8.26
C VAL A 278 20.84 -1.59 -6.89
N GLY A 279 20.04 -2.53 -6.37
CA GLY A 279 19.57 -2.57 -4.99
C GLY A 279 18.17 -1.99 -4.73
N TYR A 280 17.37 -1.65 -5.74
CA TYR A 280 15.99 -1.20 -5.53
C TYR A 280 15.04 -2.35 -5.18
N GLY A 281 13.99 -2.04 -4.42
CA GLY A 281 12.88 -2.94 -4.14
C GLY A 281 13.19 -4.11 -3.21
N ILE A 282 14.19 -3.95 -2.33
CA ILE A 282 14.52 -4.93 -1.29
C ILE A 282 13.64 -4.68 -0.07
N PHE A 283 13.15 -5.76 0.54
CA PHE A 283 12.30 -5.73 1.72
C PHE A 283 12.95 -6.44 2.90
N ASP A 284 12.59 -6.00 4.10
CA ASP A 284 12.72 -6.78 5.33
C ASP A 284 11.36 -7.42 5.66
N ILE A 285 11.34 -8.70 5.99
CA ILE A 285 10.11 -9.39 6.41
C ILE A 285 10.02 -9.29 7.93
N GLU A 286 9.04 -8.54 8.43
CA GLU A 286 8.76 -8.52 9.86
C GLU A 286 8.18 -9.89 10.27
N GLY A 287 8.64 -10.42 11.41
CA GLY A 287 8.54 -11.84 11.78
C GLY A 287 7.19 -12.50 11.52
N GLN A 288 7.23 -13.75 11.04
CA GLN A 288 6.04 -14.60 10.84
C GLN A 288 5.20 -14.66 12.12
N LYS A 289 4.10 -13.90 12.17
CA LYS A 289 2.93 -14.34 12.93
C LYS A 289 2.31 -15.45 12.09
N ILE A 290 2.74 -16.68 12.34
CA ILE A 290 1.95 -17.86 11.96
C ILE A 290 0.56 -17.59 12.56
N PRO A 291 -0.52 -17.62 11.78
CA PRO A 291 -1.85 -17.60 12.37
C PRO A 291 -1.94 -18.92 13.13
N GLU A 292 -1.70 -18.87 14.44
CA GLU A 292 -2.34 -19.81 15.33
C GLU A 292 -3.83 -19.80 14.98
N LYS A 293 -4.43 -20.98 15.10
CA LYS A 293 -5.84 -21.24 14.81
C LYS A 293 -6.69 -20.52 15.85
N ASP A 294 -6.63 -19.20 15.82
CA ASP A 294 -7.24 -18.28 16.74
C ASP A 294 -8.07 -17.32 15.91
N SER A 295 -9.33 -17.31 16.27
CA SER A 295 -10.45 -16.47 15.86
C SER A 295 -10.20 -14.96 16.05
N SER A 296 -8.95 -14.49 15.98
CA SER A 296 -8.52 -13.15 16.36
C SER A 296 -8.48 -12.16 15.19
N MET A 297 -8.45 -12.62 13.93
CA MET A 297 -8.56 -11.73 12.76
C MET A 297 -9.99 -11.26 12.45
N LEU A 298 -11.03 -11.87 13.03
CA LEU A 298 -12.40 -11.34 12.94
C LEU A 298 -12.63 -10.14 13.87
N ASN A 299 -11.83 -9.99 14.94
CA ASN A 299 -12.07 -8.98 15.98
C ASN A 299 -11.32 -7.65 15.74
N HIS A 300 -10.39 -7.59 14.78
CA HIS A 300 -9.66 -6.34 14.52
C HIS A 300 -10.43 -5.36 13.62
N SER A 301 -11.38 -5.85 12.81
CA SER A 301 -12.26 -4.99 11.99
C SER A 301 -13.57 -4.57 12.68
N LEU A 302 -13.84 -5.05 13.90
CA LEU A 302 -15.01 -4.62 14.71
C LEU A 302 -14.65 -3.61 15.82
N ASN A 303 -13.37 -3.34 16.08
CA ASN A 303 -12.91 -2.42 17.14
C ASN A 303 -12.41 -1.05 16.66
N VAL A 304 -12.74 -0.65 15.42
CA VAL A 304 -12.69 0.77 14.99
C VAL A 304 -14.09 1.39 15.07
N ALA A 305 -14.91 0.94 16.03
CA ALA A 305 -15.95 1.77 16.60
C ALA A 305 -15.31 2.60 17.71
N LYS A 306 -15.04 3.89 17.42
CA LYS A 306 -14.77 4.99 18.34
C LYS A 306 -14.15 4.58 19.69
N LYS A 307 -12.85 4.80 19.87
CA LYS A 307 -12.40 5.28 21.19
C LYS A 307 -12.97 6.69 21.36
N SER A 308 -14.25 6.79 21.72
CA SER A 308 -14.72 7.93 22.50
C SER A 308 -13.83 7.98 23.74
N PRO A 309 -13.37 9.18 24.17
CA PRO A 309 -12.67 9.31 25.45
C PRO A 309 -13.51 8.66 26.55
N GLU A 310 -12.87 7.88 27.43
CA GLU A 310 -13.56 7.22 28.53
C GLU A 310 -14.38 8.25 29.32
N PRO A 311 -15.65 7.95 29.67
CA PRO A 311 -16.47 8.87 30.43
C PRO A 311 -15.81 9.23 31.76
N GLU A 312 -15.77 10.52 32.07
CA GLU A 312 -15.27 11.00 33.35
C GLU A 312 -16.30 10.77 34.45
N THR A 313 -15.84 10.39 35.63
CA THR A 313 -16.68 10.20 36.81
C THR A 313 -16.55 11.41 37.72
N TRP A 314 -17.64 12.15 37.91
CA TRP A 314 -17.68 13.36 38.72
C TRP A 314 -18.43 13.10 40.02
N GLU A 315 -17.71 13.16 41.14
CA GLU A 315 -18.29 12.91 42.47
C GLU A 315 -18.88 14.16 43.10
N LYS A 316 -19.98 13.98 43.85
CA LYS A 316 -20.64 15.02 44.67
C LYS A 316 -20.98 16.29 43.90
N VAL A 317 -21.62 16.14 42.74
CA VAL A 317 -21.98 17.26 41.87
C VAL A 317 -23.42 17.73 42.09
N MET A 318 -23.65 19.03 41.85
CA MET A 318 -24.98 19.64 41.91
C MET A 318 -25.59 19.73 40.52
N LEU A 319 -26.65 18.97 40.29
CA LEU A 319 -27.47 19.04 39.08
C LEU A 319 -28.42 20.23 39.14
N VAL A 320 -28.63 20.90 38.01
CA VAL A 320 -29.54 22.04 37.84
C VAL A 320 -30.51 21.75 36.71
N TYR A 321 -31.81 21.87 36.96
CA TYR A 321 -32.85 21.69 35.93
C TYR A 321 -33.25 23.03 35.33
N VAL A 322 -33.26 23.10 33.99
CA VAL A 322 -33.65 24.28 33.21
C VAL A 322 -35.05 24.06 32.62
N PRO A 323 -36.13 24.67 33.19
CA PRO A 323 -37.51 24.35 32.81
C PRO A 323 -37.88 24.69 31.37
N GLY A 324 -37.25 25.70 30.76
CA GLY A 324 -37.55 26.14 29.39
C GLY A 324 -37.02 25.18 28.33
N THR A 325 -35.87 24.55 28.56
CA THR A 325 -35.21 23.64 27.61
C THR A 325 -35.40 22.17 27.98
N GLY A 326 -35.89 21.89 29.20
CA GLY A 326 -36.00 20.55 29.76
C GLY A 326 -34.66 19.89 30.06
N THR A 327 -33.56 20.65 30.01
CA THR A 327 -32.19 20.15 30.16
C THR A 327 -31.78 20.13 31.64
N VAL A 328 -31.07 19.08 32.04
CA VAL A 328 -30.32 19.05 33.30
C VAL A 328 -28.86 19.34 33.01
N THR A 329 -28.26 20.24 33.77
CA THR A 329 -26.86 20.65 33.61
C THR A 329 -26.09 20.51 34.92
N THR A 330 -24.77 20.36 34.83
CA THR A 330 -23.86 20.40 35.97
C THR A 330 -22.51 20.95 35.56
N ARG A 331 -21.75 21.45 36.53
CA ARG A 331 -20.41 21.99 36.34
C ARG A 331 -19.47 21.40 37.37
N TRP A 332 -18.32 20.90 36.91
CA TRP A 332 -17.29 20.29 37.75
C TRP A 332 -15.91 20.71 37.24
N GLU A 333 -15.08 21.28 38.10
CA GLU A 333 -13.71 21.76 37.78
C GLU A 333 -13.61 22.60 36.48
N GLY A 334 -14.61 23.46 36.22
CA GLY A 334 -14.64 24.32 35.04
C GLY A 334 -15.09 23.63 33.75
N LYS A 335 -15.46 22.35 33.78
CA LYS A 335 -16.12 21.57 32.72
C LYS A 335 -17.63 21.63 32.89
N ASN A 336 -18.38 21.69 31.79
CA ASN A 336 -19.85 21.72 31.81
C ASN A 336 -20.38 20.43 31.21
N ALA A 337 -21.34 19.78 31.89
CA ALA A 337 -22.07 18.65 31.34
C ALA A 337 -23.57 18.92 31.26
N SER A 338 -24.24 18.37 30.25
CA SER A 338 -25.68 18.47 30.11
C SER A 338 -26.34 17.21 29.57
N THR A 339 -27.62 17.04 29.87
CA THR A 339 -28.47 16.00 29.27
C THR A 339 -29.91 16.48 29.17
N LYS A 340 -30.60 16.03 28.11
CA LYS A 340 -32.06 16.13 27.96
C LYS A 340 -32.74 14.77 28.14
N ASP A 341 -31.94 13.71 28.25
CA ASP A 341 -32.44 12.37 28.44
C ASP A 341 -32.93 12.22 29.88
N LYS A 342 -34.22 11.92 30.02
CA LYS A 342 -34.88 11.76 31.32
C LYS A 342 -34.79 10.31 31.82
N SER A 343 -34.43 9.36 30.97
CA SER A 343 -34.33 7.94 31.35
C SER A 343 -33.20 7.67 32.33
N ILE A 344 -32.14 8.49 32.29
CA ILE A 344 -30.96 8.39 33.15
C ILE A 344 -31.12 9.12 34.50
N ILE A 345 -32.30 9.69 34.77
CA ILE A 345 -32.63 10.39 36.01
C ILE A 345 -33.71 9.59 36.71
N SER A 346 -33.46 9.14 37.95
CA SER A 346 -34.50 8.45 38.72
C SER A 346 -35.73 9.34 38.96
N ALA A 347 -36.90 8.73 39.07
CA ALA A 347 -38.14 9.47 39.32
C ALA A 347 -38.10 10.34 40.60
N PRO A 348 -37.59 9.86 41.76
CA PRO A 348 -37.40 10.69 42.96
C PRO A 348 -36.51 11.92 42.75
N MET A 349 -35.38 11.77 42.06
CA MET A 349 -34.46 12.89 41.81
C MET A 349 -35.02 13.86 40.79
N MET A 350 -35.72 13.37 39.77
CA MET A 350 -36.39 14.21 38.81
C MET A 350 -37.47 15.07 39.51
N GLU A 351 -38.24 14.50 40.44
CA GLU A 351 -39.23 15.26 41.23
C GLU A 351 -38.57 16.38 42.05
N ARG A 352 -37.44 16.09 42.70
CA ARG A 352 -36.63 17.10 43.42
C ARG A 352 -36.12 18.19 42.47
N LEU A 353 -35.64 17.82 41.28
CA LEU A 353 -35.17 18.74 40.26
C LEU A 353 -36.29 19.65 39.72
N LYS A 354 -37.51 19.14 39.50
CA LYS A 354 -38.64 20.00 39.11
C LYS A 354 -39.08 20.94 40.23
N LYS A 355 -39.07 20.47 41.48
CA LYS A 355 -39.57 21.24 42.63
C LYS A 355 -38.58 22.31 43.11
N LYS A 356 -37.30 21.96 43.22
CA LYS A 356 -36.25 22.84 43.78
C LYS A 356 -35.28 23.40 42.73
N LYS A 357 -35.44 23.03 41.45
CA LYS A 357 -34.53 23.36 40.33
C LYS A 357 -33.09 22.84 40.48
N LYS A 358 -32.74 22.22 41.61
CA LYS A 358 -31.42 21.67 41.91
C LYS A 358 -31.52 20.38 42.73
N ALA A 359 -30.60 19.44 42.51
CA ALA A 359 -30.45 18.22 43.31
C ALA A 359 -28.97 17.82 43.37
N ALA A 360 -28.53 17.28 44.51
CA ALA A 360 -27.20 16.70 44.63
C ALA A 360 -27.20 15.28 44.07
N ALA A 361 -26.17 14.93 43.32
CA ALA A 361 -25.89 13.56 42.88
C ALA A 361 -24.59 13.09 43.52
N LYS A 362 -24.55 11.81 43.93
CA LYS A 362 -23.35 11.19 44.47
C LYS A 362 -22.28 11.06 43.39
N GLU A 363 -22.68 10.67 42.18
CA GLU A 363 -21.78 10.45 41.06
C GLU A 363 -22.48 10.77 39.73
N VAL A 364 -21.77 11.38 38.80
CA VAL A 364 -22.24 11.61 37.43
C VAL A 364 -21.16 11.14 36.45
N LYS A 365 -21.53 10.27 35.50
CA LYS A 365 -20.65 9.94 34.39
C LYS A 365 -20.92 10.86 33.22
N ALA A 366 -19.85 11.44 32.69
CA ALA A 366 -19.90 12.46 31.65
C ALA A 366 -18.97 12.12 30.48
N GLU A 367 -19.51 12.01 29.27
CA GLU A 367 -18.76 11.74 28.03
C GLU A 367 -18.35 13.05 27.35
N LEU A 368 -17.09 13.21 26.95
CA LEU A 368 -16.61 14.43 26.29
C LEU A 368 -17.22 14.56 24.87
N ILE A 369 -17.84 15.70 24.59
CA ILE A 369 -18.39 16.04 23.27
C ILE A 369 -17.39 16.89 22.47
N GLY A 370 -16.64 17.77 23.15
CA GLY A 370 -15.60 18.61 22.56
C GLY A 370 -15.21 19.80 23.46
N GLY A 371 -13.94 20.17 23.49
CA GLY A 371 -13.45 21.28 24.32
C GLY A 371 -13.64 21.02 25.83
N LYS A 372 -14.44 21.85 26.51
CA LYS A 372 -14.84 21.68 27.92
C LYS A 372 -16.31 21.27 28.10
N GLU A 373 -16.96 20.78 27.03
CA GLU A 373 -18.36 20.37 27.02
C GLU A 373 -18.53 18.85 27.03
N TYR A 374 -19.37 18.38 27.93
CA TYR A 374 -19.63 16.96 28.20
C TYR A 374 -21.14 16.64 28.13
N ARG A 375 -21.45 15.38 27.89
CA ARG A 375 -22.81 14.82 27.95
C ARG A 375 -22.95 13.99 29.22
N ILE A 376 -23.97 14.25 30.03
CA ILE A 376 -24.28 13.36 31.16
C ILE A 376 -24.90 12.08 30.60
N ILE A 377 -24.30 10.94 30.91
CA ILE A 377 -24.75 9.62 30.45
C ILE A 377 -25.31 8.75 31.58
N GLU A 378 -24.91 9.01 32.83
CA GLU A 378 -25.40 8.26 34.00
C GLU A 378 -25.36 9.16 35.24
N ILE A 379 -26.33 8.99 36.13
CA ILE A 379 -26.40 9.71 37.41
C ILE A 379 -26.70 8.70 38.51
N SER A 380 -25.84 8.66 39.53
CA SER A 380 -26.05 7.90 40.76
C SER A 380 -26.40 8.82 41.93
N GLU A 381 -27.39 8.42 42.72
CA GLU A 381 -27.88 9.17 43.88
C GLU A 381 -27.13 8.92 45.18
#